data_AF-J3MXV2-F1
#
_entry.id   AF-J3MXV2-F1
#
_cell.length_a   1.000
_cell.length_b   1.000
_cell.length_c   1.000
_cell.angle_alpha   90.00
_cell.angle_beta   90.00
_cell.angle_gamma   90.00
#
_symmetry.space_group_name_H-M   'P 1'
#
loop_
_entity.id
_entity.type
_entity.pdbx_description
1 polymer ?
#
loop_
_entity_poly.entity_id
_entity_poly.type
_entity_poly.pdbx_seq_one_letter_code
_entity_poly.pdbx_strand_id
1 'polypeptide(L)' 'MELPPWASLPGIVLAAAVLRRGHRAYRLPPGPTPWPIIGNLNLIGALPHRSIHELSKRYGPLMQLRFWCFPVVVGS' A
#
# COMPACT_ATOMS: atom_id res chain seq x y z
N MET A 1 -0.65 -32.62 20.54
CA MET A 1 0.58 -32.44 19.73
C MET A 1 0.57 -31.00 19.23
N GLU A 2 1.14 -30.10 20.02
CA GLU A 2 1.21 -28.67 19.69
C GLU A 2 2.22 -28.51 18.53
N LEU A 3 1.78 -28.02 17.38
CA LEU A 3 2.70 -27.72 16.27
C LEU A 3 3.64 -26.59 16.71
N PRO A 4 4.97 -26.72 16.51
CA PRO A 4 5.92 -25.71 16.95
C PRO A 4 5.60 -24.32 16.34
N PRO A 5 5.67 -23.23 17.13
CA PRO A 5 5.29 -21.88 16.67
C PRO A 5 6.03 -21.39 15.41
N TRP A 6 7.23 -21.90 15.16
CA TRP A 6 8.02 -21.54 13.98
C TRP A 6 7.51 -22.17 12.67
N ALA A 7 6.71 -23.24 12.74
CA ALA A 7 6.17 -23.93 11.57
C ALA A 7 5.09 -23.11 10.84
N SER A 8 4.46 -22.13 11.51
CA SER A 8 3.43 -21.25 10.93
C SER A 8 4.00 -20.01 10.23
N LEU A 9 5.23 -19.61 10.56
CA LEU A 9 5.91 -18.44 10.00
C LEU A 9 5.98 -18.43 8.46
N PRO A 10 6.39 -19.52 7.76
CA PRO A 10 6.42 -19.50 6.30
C PRO A 10 5.02 -19.34 5.70
N GLY A 11 3.98 -19.92 6.34
CA GLY A 11 2.59 -19.75 5.91
C GLY A 11 2.09 -18.33 6.08
N ILE A 12 2.40 -17.69 7.21
CA ILE A 12 2.05 -16.28 7.48
C ILE A 12 2.80 -15.33 6.53
N VAL A 13 4.09 -15.58 6.28
CA VAL A 13 4.91 -14.79 5.35
C VAL A 13 4.41 -14.95 3.92
N LEU A 14 4.08 -16.18 3.51
CA LEU A 14 3.50 -16.46 2.19
C LEU A 14 2.12 -15.81 2.05
N ALA A 15 1.24 -15.93 3.05
CA ALA A 15 -0.06 -15.28 3.05
C ALA A 15 0.07 -13.75 2.98
N ALA A 16 0.98 -13.16 3.77
CA ALA A 16 1.26 -11.74 3.72
C ALA A 16 1.85 -11.31 2.36
N ALA A 17 2.72 -12.11 1.74
CA ALA A 17 3.27 -11.85 0.41
C ALA A 17 2.20 -11.96 -0.69
N VAL A 18 1.25 -12.88 -0.54
CA VAL A 18 0.08 -13.03 -1.44
C VAL A 18 -0.89 -11.86 -1.26
N LEU A 19 -1.14 -11.42 -0.03
CA LEU A 19 -1.93 -10.20 0.25
C LEU A 19 -1.26 -8.94 -0.30
N ARG A 20 0.08 -8.90 -0.38
CA ARG A 20 0.87 -7.84 -1.01
C ARG A 20 0.91 -7.95 -2.55
N ARG A 21 0.43 -9.04 -3.14
CA ARG A 21 0.48 -9.33 -4.59
C ARG A 21 -0.66 -8.69 -5.39
N GLY A 22 -1.25 -7.60 -4.90
CA GLY A 22 -2.18 -6.79 -5.68
C GLY A 22 -1.42 -5.66 -6.36
N HIS A 23 -1.45 -5.63 -7.70
CA HIS A 23 -0.91 -4.63 -8.65
C HIS A 23 0.25 -5.12 -9.52
N ARG A 24 -0.07 -5.93 -10.55
CA ARG A 24 0.75 -6.04 -11.75
C ARG A 24 -0.13 -6.29 -12.99
N ALA A 25 -0.08 -5.38 -13.96
CA ALA A 25 -0.11 -5.63 -15.42
C ALA A 25 -0.45 -4.39 -16.29
N TYR A 26 -0.87 -3.26 -15.71
CA TYR A 26 -1.03 -2.00 -16.45
C TYR A 26 0.03 -0.98 -16.00
N ARG A 27 0.42 -0.05 -16.90
CA ARG A 27 1.28 1.10 -16.60
C ARG A 27 0.57 2.08 -15.66
N LEU A 28 0.29 1.63 -14.45
CA LEU A 28 -0.29 2.46 -13.41
C LEU A 28 0.73 3.53 -13.00
N PRO A 29 0.27 4.71 -12.57
CA PRO A 29 1.14 5.71 -12.01
C PRO A 29 1.96 5.11 -10.86
N PRO A 30 3.23 5.51 -10.67
CA PRO A 30 4.02 5.13 -9.50
C PRO A 30 3.27 5.50 -8.20
N GLY A 31 3.49 4.75 -7.11
CA GLY A 31 2.81 5.06 -5.85
C GLY A 31 3.25 4.19 -4.66
N PRO A 32 2.95 4.62 -3.43
CA PRO A 32 3.27 3.88 -2.21
C PRO A 32 2.50 2.57 -2.12
N THR A 33 3.13 1.55 -1.52
CA THR A 33 2.53 0.24 -1.30
C THR A 33 1.41 0.32 -0.24
N PRO A 34 0.18 -0.09 -0.58
CA PRO A 34 -0.97 -0.01 0.32
C PRO A 34 -0.91 -1.04 1.44
N TRP A 35 -1.32 -0.65 2.64
CA TRP A 35 -1.58 -1.59 3.73
C TRP A 35 -2.84 -2.42 3.46
N PRO A 36 -2.90 -3.66 3.94
CA PRO A 36 -4.13 -4.45 3.88
C PRO A 36 -5.25 -3.72 4.63
N ILE A 37 -6.46 -3.71 4.04
CA ILE A 37 -7.69 -3.09 4.57
C ILE A 37 -7.67 -1.54 4.59
N ILE A 38 -6.63 -0.91 5.14
CA ILE A 38 -6.56 0.56 5.34
C ILE A 38 -6.07 1.30 4.08
N GLY A 39 -5.23 0.67 3.25
CA GLY A 39 -4.59 1.30 2.11
C GLY A 39 -3.44 2.25 2.53
N ASN A 40 -3.38 3.41 1.90
CA ASN A 40 -2.37 4.47 2.08
C ASN A 40 -2.83 5.57 3.06
N LEU A 41 -3.94 5.37 3.78
CA LEU A 41 -4.43 6.35 4.76
C LEU A 41 -3.43 6.60 5.90
N ASN A 42 -2.57 5.62 6.21
CA ASN A 42 -1.47 5.79 7.17
C ASN A 42 -0.51 6.94 6.78
N LEU A 43 -0.38 7.22 5.47
CA LEU A 43 0.50 8.27 4.94
C LEU A 43 -0.16 9.65 4.90
N ILE A 44 -1.45 9.75 5.26
CA ILE A 44 -2.18 11.03 5.28
C ILE A 44 -2.24 11.54 6.71
N GLY A 45 -1.52 12.63 6.98
CA GLY A 45 -1.58 13.34 8.25
C GLY A 45 -2.80 14.27 8.36
N ALA A 46 -2.83 15.06 9.44
CA ALA A 46 -3.90 16.02 9.71
C ALA A 46 -4.15 17.03 8.57
N LEU A 47 -3.10 17.34 7.80
CA LEU A 47 -3.16 18.21 6.63
C LEU A 47 -2.96 17.36 5.37
N PRO A 48 -4.06 16.94 4.69
CA PRO A 48 -3.97 16.02 3.56
C PRO A 48 -3.24 16.64 2.36
N HIS A 49 -3.45 17.93 2.08
CA HIS A 49 -2.79 18.62 0.98
C HIS A 49 -1.25 18.63 1.13
N ARG A 50 -0.74 18.82 2.34
CA ARG A 50 0.71 18.80 2.61
C ARG A 50 1.28 17.39 2.51
N SER A 51 0.59 16.42 3.10
CA SER A 51 0.98 15.01 3.06
C SER A 51 1.03 14.50 1.61
N ILE A 52 0.01 14.84 0.83
CA ILE A 52 -0.08 14.51 -0.59
C ILE A 52 1.02 15.21 -1.40
N HIS A 53 1.31 16.48 -1.13
CA HIS A 53 2.40 17.20 -1.81
C HIS A 53 3.78 16.60 -1.50
N GLU A 54 4.02 16.16 -0.27
CA GLU A 54 5.25 15.45 0.09
C GLU A 54 5.34 14.09 -0.61
N LEU A 55 4.22 13.38 -0.76
CA LEU A 55 4.14 12.15 -1.55
C LEU A 55 4.40 12.41 -3.04
N SER A 56 3.91 13.52 -3.61
CA SER A 56 4.10 13.82 -5.05
C SER A 56 5.57 14.14 -5.35
N LYS A 57 6.27 14.79 -4.43
CA LYS A 57 7.73 14.98 -4.51
C LYS A 57 8.50 13.66 -4.55
N ARG A 58 7.98 12.60 -3.92
CA ARG A 58 8.65 11.30 -3.81
C ARG A 58 8.32 10.35 -4.96
N TYR A 59 7.06 10.28 -5.36
CA TYR A 59 6.57 9.32 -6.35
C TYR A 59 6.36 9.93 -7.74
N GLY A 60 6.29 11.26 -7.83
CA GLY A 60 6.10 12.00 -9.08
C GLY A 60 4.77 12.76 -9.12
N PRO A 61 4.60 13.60 -10.16
CA PRO A 61 3.44 14.49 -10.31
C PRO A 61 2.13 13.74 -10.57
N LEU A 62 2.20 12.50 -11.05
CA LEU A 62 1.06 11.61 -11.23
C LEU A 62 1.33 10.33 -10.44
N MET A 63 0.57 10.12 -9.37
CA MET A 63 0.73 8.95 -8.51
C MET A 63 -0.60 8.30 -8.15
N GLN A 64 -0.55 7.02 -7.78
CA GLN A 64 -1.71 6.27 -7.33
C GLN A 64 -1.66 6.00 -5.83
N LEU A 65 -2.76 6.30 -5.15
CA LEU A 65 -3.02 5.97 -3.77
C LEU A 65 -4.18 4.96 -3.66
N ARG A 66 -4.32 4.32 -2.49
CA ARG A 66 -5.54 3.58 -2.12
C ARG A 66 -6.04 4.11 -0.80
N PHE A 67 -7.31 4.47 -0.72
CA PHE A 67 -7.95 4.72 0.57
C PHE A 67 -8.90 3.58 0.85
N TRP A 68 -8.58 2.80 1.88
CA TRP A 68 -9.31 1.58 2.17
C TRP A 68 -9.24 0.61 0.97
N CYS A 69 -10.39 0.32 0.34
CA CYS A 69 -10.47 -0.45 -0.90
C CYS A 69 -10.54 0.40 -2.18
N PHE A 70 -10.58 1.73 -2.07
CA PHE A 70 -10.78 2.63 -3.21
C PHE A 70 -9.44 3.10 -3.80
N PRO A 71 -9.16 2.85 -5.09
CA PRO A 71 -8.02 3.43 -5.76
C PRO A 71 -8.26 4.92 -6.06
N VAL A 72 -7.27 5.76 -5.82
CA VAL A 72 -7.31 7.22 -6.05
C VAL A 72 -6.09 7.62 -6.84
N VAL A 73 -6.27 8.37 -7.92
CA VAL A 73 -5.17 8.96 -8.68
C VAL A 73 -5.04 10.42 -8.25
N VAL A 74 -3.82 10.82 -7.93
CA VAL A 74 -3.50 12.18 -7.52
C VAL A 74 -2.57 12.81 -8.55
N GLY A 75 -2.96 13.98 -9.03
CA GLY A 75 -2.13 14.89 -9.83
C GLY A 75 -1.76 16.11 -9.00
N SER A 76 -0.47 16.50 -9.00
CA SER A 76 0.02 17.76 -8.43
C SER A 76 0.26 18.82 -9.49
#